data_AF-A0A8S1BAJ0-F1
#
_entry.id   AF-A0A8S1BAJ0-F1
#
_cell.length_a   1.000
_cell.length_b   1.000
_cell.length_c   1.000
_cell.angle_alpha   90.00
_cell.angle_beta   90.00
_cell.angle_gamma   90.00
#
_symmetry.space_group_name_H-M   'P 1'
#
loop_
_entity.id
_entity.type
_entity.pdbx_description
1 polymer ?
#
loop_
_entity_poly.entity_id
_entity_poly.type
_entity_poly.pdbx_seq_one_letter_code
_entity_poly.pdbx_strand_id
1 'polypeptide(L)'
;MGDQEALPVIINIRKPRKCYQPHSVTTKKPMKTKCKEKIHSLPAIAVMNPVPVVTLTKEEVLLPYLRYSKKQEQDRFKKKLGIGIHEQHKLAYTDVQTRMDIDDFIDDCRGITDIDPTFFTCVKCSLYTRYVAPYKSLKYLFNSQLRWRQEVGYRHDCMLNIDINHQKEEEIYDITCQEYKKQLKYLDNFISHDYKKSMMFLSKSEEIKMAVTKKAFELQCLAAVKFTMTSKILGLDYRYGLQQKYGRFLYYLSPPSWRLKNRNFARSVEIEAKGFDFGISSEEDTFNVIFENLKRECDNGLVQPVLYFKHPKDLLEIFDGIEQQQLHHFTHVVRLAPHTVFLKRGIKLFKDIITQDTAGVVNVIKHFEKLLLFCEEKSSQLEKKFFKILNGLFYDSVGAPEVLKLQMHLEFCYAKVHKEKPMNLGILGTAKALEECYMDYSKRMESVTAENIKIALKQFIESERRKFKRSKVAARELCLFERLERALLCAYAPMATKDSPIVYQAKVKRRLQKKTPRPKTTITENTQILTESEIEYLLLFTDWTEKEDPALFLQSLSMVDKN
;
A
#
# COMPACT_ATOMS: atom_id res chain seq x y z
N MET A 1 -16.52 -7.59 4.46
CA MET A 1 -15.10 -7.20 4.33
C MET A 1 -15.04 -5.74 4.70
N GLY A 2 -14.56 -5.37 5.88
CA GLY A 2 -13.69 -6.15 6.77
C GLY A 2 -12.23 -6.03 6.28
N ASP A 3 -11.26 -5.66 7.10
CA ASP A 3 -11.29 -5.60 8.58
C ASP A 3 -10.67 -4.31 9.16
N GLN A 4 -11.11 -3.95 10.36
CA GLN A 4 -10.48 -2.95 11.22
C GLN A 4 -10.00 -3.66 12.49
N GLU A 5 -8.71 -4.01 12.55
CA GLU A 5 -8.10 -4.50 13.79
C GLU A 5 -7.93 -3.34 14.78
N ALA A 6 -8.12 -3.62 16.07
CA ALA A 6 -8.19 -2.63 17.12
C ALA A 6 -7.30 -2.98 18.31
N LEU A 7 -6.67 -1.93 18.88
CA LEU A 7 -5.96 -1.90 20.18
C LEU A 7 -4.61 -2.65 20.22
N PRO A 8 -3.70 -2.32 21.18
CA PRO A 8 -3.87 -1.42 22.33
C PRO A 8 -2.99 -0.15 22.34
N VAL A 9 -3.52 0.91 22.97
CA VAL A 9 -2.77 2.14 23.27
C VAL A 9 -1.97 1.96 24.57
N ILE A 10 -0.63 2.06 24.50
CA ILE A 10 0.26 1.94 25.66
C ILE A 10 0.39 3.31 26.35
N ILE A 11 -0.21 3.46 27.54
CA ILE A 11 -0.11 4.69 28.35
C ILE A 11 1.23 4.73 29.08
N ASN A 12 2.16 5.52 28.56
CA ASN A 12 3.53 5.61 29.08
C ASN A 12 3.65 6.64 30.22
N ILE A 13 3.56 6.19 31.47
CA ILE A 13 3.64 7.07 32.65
C ILE A 13 5.08 7.56 32.87
N ARG A 14 5.32 8.86 32.61
CA ARG A 14 6.61 9.51 32.88
C ARG A 14 6.89 9.60 34.39
N LYS A 15 7.96 8.93 34.85
CA LYS A 15 8.53 9.13 36.19
C LYS A 15 9.15 10.53 36.30
N PRO A 16 8.91 11.31 37.38
CA PRO A 16 9.61 12.56 37.62
C PRO A 16 11.11 12.32 37.89
N ARG A 17 11.96 13.25 37.44
CA ARG A 17 13.43 13.13 37.56
C ARG A 17 13.91 13.47 38.97
N LYS A 18 14.87 12.69 39.49
CA LYS A 18 15.79 13.16 40.56
C LYS A 18 16.73 14.21 39.98
N CYS A 19 17.14 15.20 40.79
CA CYS A 19 18.23 16.11 40.45
C CYS A 19 18.94 16.60 41.74
N TYR A 20 20.16 17.11 41.58
CA TYR A 20 21.00 17.77 42.61
C TYR A 20 21.55 16.91 43.77
N GLN A 21 22.57 16.13 43.43
CA GLN A 21 23.91 16.33 44.00
C GLN A 21 24.70 17.25 43.02
N PRO A 22 25.81 17.96 43.36
CA PRO A 22 26.96 17.31 44.03
C PRO A 22 27.97 18.18 44.85
N HIS A 23 29.02 17.48 45.29
CA HIS A 23 30.39 17.91 45.60
C HIS A 23 30.72 18.79 46.83
N SER A 24 31.55 18.17 47.68
CA SER A 24 32.43 18.79 48.68
C SER A 24 33.65 19.47 48.05
N VAL A 25 34.10 20.59 48.64
CA VAL A 25 35.48 21.08 48.50
C VAL A 25 36.04 21.41 49.88
N THR A 26 37.31 21.05 50.10
CA THR A 26 38.04 21.28 51.36
C THR A 26 38.71 22.66 51.41
N THR A 27 38.77 23.27 52.59
CA THR A 27 39.88 24.17 52.94
C THR A 27 40.13 24.19 54.45
N LYS A 28 41.35 24.56 54.85
CA LYS A 28 41.82 24.50 56.26
C LYS A 28 41.82 25.90 56.89
N LYS A 29 41.79 25.90 58.23
CA LYS A 29 42.01 27.02 59.19
C LYS A 29 43.06 28.04 58.70
N PRO A 30 42.96 29.31 59.12
CA PRO A 30 43.84 29.69 60.24
C PRO A 30 43.27 30.65 61.31
N MET A 31 44.03 30.72 62.41
CA MET A 31 44.22 31.84 63.36
C MET A 31 43.16 32.23 64.42
N LYS A 32 43.67 32.35 65.66
CA LYS A 32 43.10 33.07 66.81
C LYS A 32 43.81 34.44 66.94
N THR A 33 43.09 35.51 67.21
CA THR A 33 43.48 36.75 67.95
C THR A 33 42.21 37.61 68.09
N LYS A 34 42.00 38.47 69.10
CA LYS A 34 42.72 38.75 70.36
C LYS A 34 41.70 39.28 71.41
N CYS A 35 41.82 38.79 72.64
CA CYS A 35 41.78 39.55 73.91
C CYS A 35 41.05 40.92 73.97
N LYS A 36 39.98 41.04 74.78
CA LYS A 36 39.98 41.70 76.12
C LYS A 36 38.60 41.66 76.80
N GLU A 37 38.57 41.85 78.12
CA GLU A 37 37.33 41.90 78.91
C GLU A 37 36.57 43.23 78.77
N LYS A 38 35.25 43.18 79.00
CA LYS A 38 34.61 44.03 80.02
C LYS A 38 33.25 43.48 80.46
N ILE A 39 32.92 43.77 81.71
CA ILE A 39 31.67 43.43 82.40
C ILE A 39 30.52 44.29 81.84
N HIS A 40 29.33 43.73 81.62
CA HIS A 40 28.03 44.36 81.92
C HIS A 40 26.89 43.33 81.87
N SER A 41 25.84 43.57 82.69
CA SER A 41 24.49 42.98 82.64
C SER A 41 24.33 41.48 82.34
N LEU A 42 23.90 40.71 83.33
CA LEU A 42 23.03 39.55 83.07
C LEU A 42 21.79 40.04 82.30
N PRO A 43 21.47 39.51 81.11
CA PRO A 43 20.19 39.79 80.48
C PRO A 43 19.07 39.19 81.34
N ALA A 44 17.93 39.87 81.39
CA ALA A 44 16.74 39.34 82.06
C ALA A 44 16.39 37.96 81.49
N ILE A 45 15.95 37.04 82.36
CA ILE A 45 15.42 35.74 81.93
C ILE A 45 14.22 36.05 81.02
N ALA A 46 14.37 35.75 79.73
CA ALA A 46 13.32 36.00 78.76
C ALA A 46 12.05 35.25 79.19
N VAL A 47 10.92 35.95 79.22
CA VAL A 47 9.62 35.35 79.54
C VAL A 47 9.32 34.30 78.47
N MET A 48 9.57 33.03 78.83
CA MET A 48 9.30 31.87 78.00
C MET A 48 7.78 31.70 77.91
N ASN A 49 7.17 32.40 76.96
CA ASN A 49 5.78 32.19 76.58
C ASN A 49 5.55 30.68 76.34
N PRO A 50 4.54 30.06 76.97
CA PRO A 50 4.36 28.61 76.89
C PRO A 50 4.19 28.19 75.43
N VAL A 51 5.08 27.31 74.97
CA VAL A 51 5.10 26.81 73.59
C VAL A 51 3.76 26.12 73.30
N PRO A 52 3.00 26.56 72.28
CA PRO A 52 1.65 26.05 72.06
C PRO A 52 1.69 24.55 71.75
N VAL A 53 0.67 23.81 72.21
CA VAL A 53 0.65 22.34 72.16
C VAL A 53 0.80 21.80 70.72
N VAL A 54 0.30 22.53 69.72
CA VAL A 54 0.42 22.22 68.28
C VAL A 54 1.87 22.24 67.76
N THR A 55 2.82 22.82 68.51
CA THR A 55 4.26 22.73 68.21
C THR A 55 4.99 21.59 68.96
N LEU A 56 4.35 20.99 69.97
CA LEU A 56 4.91 19.81 70.68
C LEU A 56 4.65 18.50 69.92
N THR A 57 3.70 18.47 68.97
CA THR A 57 3.40 17.30 68.13
C THR A 57 4.37 17.11 66.95
N LYS A 58 5.36 18.00 66.78
CA LYS A 58 6.38 17.88 65.74
C LYS A 58 7.52 16.98 66.22
N GLU A 59 7.75 15.87 65.52
CA GLU A 59 8.78 14.87 65.87
C GLU A 59 10.17 15.48 66.05
N GLU A 60 10.51 16.48 65.22
CA GLU A 60 11.77 17.24 65.27
C GLU A 60 12.06 17.89 66.64
N VAL A 61 11.01 18.29 67.37
CA VAL A 61 11.10 18.93 68.69
C VAL A 61 11.08 17.90 69.83
N LEU A 62 10.38 16.77 69.63
CA LEU A 62 10.35 15.67 70.60
C LEU A 62 11.67 14.89 70.62
N LEU A 63 12.30 14.66 69.47
CA LEU A 63 13.51 13.83 69.35
C LEU A 63 14.67 14.28 70.26
N PRO A 64 15.01 15.57 70.42
CA PRO A 64 15.98 16.04 71.41
C PRO A 64 15.59 15.70 72.86
N TYR A 65 14.33 15.92 73.25
CA TYR A 65 13.84 15.65 74.61
C TYR A 65 13.83 14.14 74.91
N LEU A 66 13.39 13.33 73.95
CA LEU A 66 13.35 11.86 74.06
C LEU A 66 14.76 11.27 74.15
N ARG A 67 15.74 11.86 73.43
CA ARG A 67 17.17 11.55 73.59
C ARG A 67 17.72 11.99 74.96
N TYR A 68 17.30 13.14 75.48
CA TYR A 68 17.70 13.60 76.81
C TYR A 68 17.14 12.69 77.92
N SER A 69 15.84 12.38 77.91
CA SER A 69 15.21 11.46 78.88
C SER A 69 15.88 10.08 78.84
N LYS A 70 16.04 9.49 77.65
CA LYS A 70 16.68 8.18 77.48
C LYS A 70 18.15 8.17 77.92
N LYS A 71 18.86 9.29 77.81
CA LYS A 71 20.22 9.44 78.39
C LYS A 71 20.16 9.56 79.91
N GLN A 72 19.25 10.36 80.47
CA GLN A 72 19.08 10.51 81.91
C GLN A 72 18.65 9.19 82.57
N GLU A 73 17.81 8.39 81.90
CA GLU A 73 17.46 7.02 82.28
C GLU A 73 18.66 6.08 82.21
N GLN A 74 19.46 6.11 81.13
CA GLN A 74 20.70 5.32 81.05
C GLN A 74 21.70 5.69 82.17
N ASP A 75 21.82 6.98 82.50
CA ASP A 75 22.72 7.42 83.56
C ASP A 75 22.17 7.12 84.97
N ARG A 76 20.83 7.13 85.16
CA ARG A 76 20.16 6.57 86.37
C ARG A 76 20.34 5.04 86.46
N PHE A 77 20.27 4.32 85.35
CA PHE A 77 20.42 2.86 85.28
C PHE A 77 21.86 2.44 85.55
N LYS A 78 22.86 3.13 84.97
CA LYS A 78 24.28 2.95 85.33
C LYS A 78 24.54 3.21 86.81
N LYS A 79 23.93 4.27 87.38
CA LYS A 79 24.02 4.52 88.84
C LYS A 79 23.41 3.39 89.65
N LYS A 80 22.24 2.86 89.27
CA LYS A 80 21.63 1.68 89.94
C LYS A 80 22.44 0.39 89.78
N LEU A 81 23.11 0.17 88.65
CA LEU A 81 24.00 -0.97 88.43
C LEU A 81 25.33 -0.87 89.21
N GLY A 82 25.76 0.35 89.56
CA GLY A 82 26.98 0.60 90.33
C GLY A 82 26.80 0.66 91.85
N ILE A 83 25.59 0.45 92.37
CA ILE A 83 25.26 0.50 93.81
C ILE A 83 24.85 -0.91 94.26
N GLY A 84 25.52 -1.44 95.28
CA GLY A 84 25.29 -2.80 95.76
C GLY A 84 23.89 -2.96 96.37
N ILE A 85 23.31 -4.17 96.30
CA ILE A 85 21.93 -4.45 96.76
C ILE A 85 21.70 -3.94 98.21
N HIS A 86 22.67 -4.15 99.09
CA HIS A 86 22.62 -3.70 100.49
C HIS A 86 22.53 -2.16 100.64
N GLU A 87 23.22 -1.41 99.77
CA GLU A 87 23.18 0.06 99.77
C GLU A 87 21.86 0.60 99.22
N GLN A 88 21.23 -0.09 98.26
CA GLN A 88 19.91 0.26 97.75
C GLN A 88 18.84 0.18 98.85
N HIS A 89 18.88 -0.86 99.70
CA HIS A 89 18.02 -0.94 100.89
C HIS A 89 18.29 0.17 101.91
N LYS A 90 19.57 0.56 102.11
CA LYS A 90 19.94 1.63 103.06
C LYS A 90 19.41 3.01 102.61
N LEU A 91 19.47 3.29 101.31
CA LEU A 91 18.87 4.51 100.73
C LEU A 91 17.34 4.51 100.83
N ALA A 92 16.69 3.36 100.62
CA ALA A 92 15.23 3.26 100.80
C ALA A 92 14.80 3.47 102.27
N TYR A 93 15.57 2.97 103.23
CA TYR A 93 15.27 3.12 104.66
C TYR A 93 15.38 4.59 105.12
N THR A 94 16.39 5.31 104.64
CA THR A 94 16.60 6.74 104.99
C THR A 94 15.52 7.66 104.39
N ASP A 95 15.01 7.36 103.19
CA ASP A 95 13.86 8.07 102.57
C ASP A 95 12.52 7.78 103.28
N VAL A 96 12.44 6.74 104.11
CA VAL A 96 11.28 6.48 104.99
C VAL A 96 11.44 7.18 106.34
N GLN A 97 12.62 7.13 106.96
CA GLN A 97 12.85 7.79 108.26
C GLN A 97 12.67 9.32 108.18
N THR A 98 13.20 9.97 107.13
CA THR A 98 13.08 11.43 106.90
C THR A 98 11.65 11.92 106.64
N ARG A 99 10.64 11.04 106.71
CA ARG A 99 9.21 11.37 106.57
C ARG A 99 8.39 11.06 107.82
N MET A 100 9.00 10.61 108.92
CA MET A 100 8.29 10.20 110.14
C MET A 100 8.78 10.85 111.44
N ASP A 101 9.88 11.60 111.43
CA ASP A 101 10.27 12.41 112.59
C ASP A 101 9.34 13.64 112.73
N ILE A 102 8.88 13.88 113.96
CA ILE A 102 8.15 15.07 114.41
C ILE A 102 8.84 15.51 115.70
N ASP A 103 9.22 16.79 115.81
CA ASP A 103 9.96 17.30 116.97
C ASP A 103 9.04 17.47 118.20
N ASP A 104 9.34 16.75 119.29
CA ASP A 104 8.68 16.91 120.59
C ASP A 104 9.20 18.14 121.35
N PHE A 105 8.31 18.81 122.10
CA PHE A 105 8.63 20.03 122.86
C PHE A 105 9.24 19.74 124.25
N ILE A 106 9.99 20.71 124.78
CA ILE A 106 10.69 20.63 126.07
C ILE A 106 9.73 20.93 127.24
N ASP A 107 9.71 20.05 128.24
CA ASP A 107 8.89 20.14 129.46
C ASP A 107 9.63 20.87 130.61
N ASP A 108 9.27 22.12 130.92
CA ASP A 108 9.92 22.99 131.92
C ASP A 108 9.17 23.04 133.27
N CYS A 109 8.86 21.87 133.84
CA CYS A 109 8.19 21.74 135.14
C CYS A 109 9.08 22.14 136.33
N ARG A 110 8.80 23.29 136.98
CA ARG A 110 9.59 23.84 138.12
C ARG A 110 9.01 23.51 139.49
N GLY A 111 9.86 23.48 140.52
CA GLY A 111 9.53 23.02 141.88
C GLY A 111 9.16 24.13 142.87
N ILE A 112 8.30 23.82 143.84
CA ILE A 112 7.86 24.79 144.88
C ILE A 112 9.03 25.28 145.76
N THR A 113 10.12 24.51 145.88
CA THR A 113 11.35 24.91 146.58
C THR A 113 12.02 26.16 146.01
N ASP A 114 11.75 26.48 144.75
CA ASP A 114 12.40 27.58 144.04
C ASP A 114 11.66 28.92 144.25
N ILE A 115 10.52 28.89 144.95
CA ILE A 115 9.59 30.03 145.12
C ILE A 115 9.66 30.62 146.54
N ASP A 116 9.83 29.79 147.59
CA ASP A 116 10.06 30.27 148.97
C ASP A 116 10.94 29.30 149.79
N PRO A 117 12.20 29.66 150.10
CA PRO A 117 13.10 28.83 150.91
C PRO A 117 12.78 28.85 152.41
N THR A 118 11.88 29.73 152.89
CA THR A 118 11.59 29.92 154.33
C THR A 118 10.49 29.00 154.88
N PHE A 119 9.74 28.32 153.99
CA PHE A 119 8.53 27.55 154.30
C PHE A 119 8.69 26.54 155.46
N PHE A 120 9.84 25.86 155.56
CA PHE A 120 10.10 24.85 156.60
C PHE A 120 10.59 25.41 157.94
N THR A 121 10.94 26.71 158.02
CA THR A 121 11.53 27.31 159.21
C THR A 121 10.49 27.60 160.30
N CYS A 122 9.22 27.83 159.93
CA CYS A 122 8.15 28.26 160.83
C CYS A 122 7.62 27.18 161.80
N VAL A 123 8.16 25.95 161.78
CA VAL A 123 7.56 24.78 162.47
C VAL A 123 8.23 24.47 163.84
N LYS A 124 9.01 25.40 164.41
CA LYS A 124 9.83 25.18 165.63
C LYS A 124 9.59 26.16 166.79
N CYS A 125 8.33 26.36 167.21
CA CYS A 125 7.86 26.64 168.59
C CYS A 125 6.35 26.96 168.57
N SER A 126 5.52 26.71 169.59
CA SER A 126 5.50 25.71 170.69
C SER A 126 4.13 25.81 171.40
N LEU A 127 3.81 24.81 172.26
CA LEU A 127 2.71 24.73 173.25
C LEU A 127 1.48 23.83 172.94
N TYR A 128 0.94 23.31 174.05
CA TYR A 128 -0.24 22.47 174.28
C TYR A 128 -0.31 21.08 173.62
N THR A 129 0.20 20.12 174.41
CA THR A 129 -0.13 18.70 174.38
C THR A 129 -1.60 18.40 174.72
N ARG A 130 -2.01 17.14 174.51
CA ARG A 130 -3.29 16.49 174.90
C ARG A 130 -4.49 16.65 173.95
N TYR A 131 -4.40 16.07 172.75
CA TYR A 131 -5.38 15.05 172.31
C TYR A 131 -4.75 14.11 171.26
N VAL A 132 -5.39 12.99 170.96
CA VAL A 132 -4.91 11.98 169.99
C VAL A 132 -5.89 11.82 168.83
N ALA A 133 -5.34 11.56 167.63
CA ALA A 133 -6.01 11.37 166.33
C ALA A 133 -6.55 12.65 165.63
N PRO A 134 -6.72 12.67 164.29
CA PRO A 134 -6.42 11.64 163.28
C PRO A 134 -5.54 12.16 162.09
N TYR A 135 -4.27 12.47 162.31
CA TYR A 135 -3.43 13.14 161.28
C TYR A 135 -3.18 12.36 159.97
N LYS A 136 -3.27 11.02 159.95
CA LYS A 136 -3.00 10.22 158.74
C LYS A 136 -4.14 10.28 157.71
N SER A 137 -5.40 10.19 158.14
CA SER A 137 -6.55 10.29 157.23
C SER A 137 -6.68 11.69 156.65
N LEU A 138 -6.46 12.73 157.46
CA LEU A 138 -6.46 14.12 156.99
C LEU A 138 -5.36 14.37 155.95
N LYS A 139 -4.14 13.85 156.15
CA LYS A 139 -3.06 13.93 155.15
C LYS A 139 -3.37 13.15 153.87
N TYR A 140 -4.01 11.99 153.97
CA TYR A 140 -4.44 11.23 152.79
C TYR A 140 -5.54 11.96 152.00
N LEU A 141 -6.52 12.54 152.69
CA LEU A 141 -7.57 13.36 152.09
C LEU A 141 -6.99 14.60 151.40
N PHE A 142 -6.09 15.35 152.04
CA PHE A 142 -5.38 16.47 151.41
C PHE A 142 -4.57 16.04 150.18
N ASN A 143 -3.82 14.93 150.25
CA ASN A 143 -3.06 14.42 149.10
C ASN A 143 -3.97 13.95 147.96
N SER A 144 -5.11 13.33 148.25
CA SER A 144 -6.09 12.93 147.24
C SER A 144 -6.79 14.15 146.61
N GLN A 145 -7.12 15.17 147.40
CA GLN A 145 -7.69 16.44 146.94
C GLN A 145 -6.70 17.23 146.08
N LEU A 146 -5.40 17.21 146.43
CA LEU A 146 -4.32 17.75 145.61
C LEU A 146 -4.18 16.99 144.27
N ARG A 147 -4.18 15.66 144.29
CA ARG A 147 -4.17 14.85 143.06
C ARG A 147 -5.40 15.12 142.18
N TRP A 148 -6.59 15.19 142.76
CA TRP A 148 -7.82 15.54 142.01
C TRP A 148 -7.73 16.95 141.43
N ARG A 149 -7.16 17.94 142.14
CA ARG A 149 -6.92 19.28 141.59
C ARG A 149 -5.89 19.29 140.46
N GLN A 150 -4.82 18.50 140.57
CA GLN A 150 -3.81 18.37 139.52
C GLN A 150 -4.38 17.66 138.27
N GLU A 151 -5.14 16.59 138.46
CA GLU A 151 -5.84 15.86 137.39
C GLU A 151 -6.88 16.74 136.68
N VAL A 152 -7.64 17.54 137.43
CA VAL A 152 -8.60 18.52 136.87
C VAL A 152 -7.85 19.65 136.15
N GLY A 153 -6.72 20.13 136.68
CA GLY A 153 -5.85 21.10 136.00
C GLY A 153 -5.35 20.56 134.66
N TYR A 154 -4.66 19.42 134.67
CA TYR A 154 -4.14 18.79 133.45
C TYR A 154 -5.23 18.53 132.40
N ARG A 155 -6.43 18.09 132.80
CA ARG A 155 -7.57 17.93 131.88
C ARG A 155 -8.07 19.27 131.35
N HIS A 156 -8.08 20.32 132.15
CA HIS A 156 -8.44 21.66 131.70
C HIS A 156 -7.40 22.23 130.73
N ASP A 157 -6.11 22.00 130.97
CA ASP A 157 -5.02 22.37 130.06
C ASP A 157 -5.10 21.59 128.73
N CYS A 158 -5.47 20.30 128.78
CA CYS A 158 -5.76 19.50 127.58
C CYS A 158 -6.97 20.04 126.81
N MET A 159 -8.07 20.42 127.48
CA MET A 159 -9.22 21.07 126.85
C MET A 159 -8.83 22.40 126.20
N LEU A 160 -8.09 23.25 126.93
CA LEU A 160 -7.57 24.53 126.43
C LEU A 160 -6.70 24.34 125.18
N ASN A 161 -5.83 23.32 125.16
CA ASN A 161 -5.00 23.01 123.99
C ASN A 161 -5.84 22.49 122.80
N ILE A 162 -6.91 21.73 123.05
CA ILE A 162 -7.87 21.34 122.01
C ILE A 162 -8.58 22.58 121.44
N ASP A 163 -9.08 23.48 122.30
CA ASP A 163 -9.74 24.72 121.88
C ASP A 163 -8.79 25.63 121.07
N ILE A 164 -7.54 25.78 121.52
CA ILE A 164 -6.49 26.55 120.83
C ILE A 164 -6.12 25.92 119.48
N ASN A 165 -6.08 24.60 119.37
CA ASN A 165 -5.78 23.94 118.09
C ASN A 165 -6.97 23.97 117.13
N HIS A 166 -8.20 23.85 117.65
CA HIS A 166 -9.42 24.05 116.86
C HIS A 166 -9.47 25.46 116.25
N GLN A 167 -9.14 26.50 117.03
CA GLN A 167 -9.04 27.88 116.52
C GLN A 167 -8.01 28.02 115.39
N LYS A 168 -6.82 27.40 115.52
CA LYS A 168 -5.80 27.39 114.44
C LYS A 168 -6.29 26.63 113.20
N GLU A 169 -7.00 25.52 113.37
CA GLU A 169 -7.59 24.77 112.27
C GLU A 169 -8.67 25.58 111.55
N GLU A 170 -9.50 26.34 112.29
CA GLU A 170 -10.46 27.29 111.70
C GLU A 170 -9.75 28.42 110.95
N GLU A 171 -8.70 29.03 111.50
CA GLU A 171 -7.89 30.05 110.80
C GLU A 171 -7.30 29.51 109.48
N ILE A 172 -6.73 28.30 109.50
CA ILE A 172 -6.17 27.63 108.31
C ILE A 172 -7.28 27.29 107.30
N TYR A 173 -8.44 26.82 107.78
CA TYR A 173 -9.61 26.55 106.94
C TYR A 173 -10.13 27.83 106.26
N ASP A 174 -10.20 28.94 106.99
CA ASP A 174 -10.71 30.20 106.46
C ASP A 174 -9.72 30.84 105.46
N ILE A 175 -8.41 30.75 105.73
CA ILE A 175 -7.35 31.15 104.78
C ILE A 175 -7.44 30.31 103.50
N THR A 176 -7.49 28.99 103.59
CA THR A 176 -7.58 28.11 102.42
C THR A 176 -8.90 28.28 101.66
N CYS A 177 -10.02 28.53 102.36
CA CYS A 177 -11.28 28.92 101.74
C CYS A 177 -11.21 30.27 101.02
N GLN A 178 -10.48 31.26 101.56
CA GLN A 178 -10.22 32.52 100.85
C GLN A 178 -9.34 32.31 99.62
N GLU A 179 -8.35 31.43 99.66
CA GLU A 179 -7.53 31.08 98.50
C GLU A 179 -8.32 30.35 97.42
N TYR A 180 -9.14 29.37 97.78
CA TYR A 180 -10.08 28.73 96.85
C TYR A 180 -11.03 29.75 96.20
N LYS A 181 -11.61 30.67 96.99
CA LYS A 181 -12.43 31.78 96.49
C LYS A 181 -11.66 32.75 95.57
N LYS A 182 -10.34 32.90 95.73
CA LYS A 182 -9.46 33.66 94.78
C LYS A 182 -9.23 32.85 93.50
N GLN A 183 -8.90 31.56 93.60
CA GLN A 183 -8.69 30.66 92.45
C GLN A 183 -9.94 30.54 91.57
N LEU A 184 -11.12 30.39 92.18
CA LEU A 184 -12.40 30.33 91.47
C LEU A 184 -12.68 31.64 90.70
N LYS A 185 -12.41 32.80 91.30
CA LYS A 185 -12.46 34.10 90.59
C LYS A 185 -11.46 34.20 89.43
N TYR A 186 -10.27 33.60 89.53
CA TYR A 186 -9.33 33.55 88.40
C TYR A 186 -9.83 32.63 87.27
N LEU A 187 -10.48 31.52 87.61
CA LEU A 187 -11.11 30.63 86.64
C LEU A 187 -12.29 31.31 85.93
N ASP A 188 -13.18 31.98 86.65
CA ASP A 188 -14.27 32.77 86.08
C ASP A 188 -13.75 33.87 85.14
N ASN A 189 -12.70 34.59 85.57
CA ASN A 189 -12.05 35.61 84.74
C ASN A 189 -11.47 35.01 83.46
N PHE A 190 -10.80 33.86 83.54
CA PHE A 190 -10.26 33.12 82.39
C PHE A 190 -11.36 32.68 81.41
N ILE A 191 -12.44 32.06 81.93
CA ILE A 191 -13.61 31.66 81.14
C ILE A 191 -14.23 32.89 80.46
N SER A 192 -14.39 34.01 81.18
CA SER A 192 -14.93 35.25 80.60
C SER A 192 -14.03 35.83 79.50
N HIS A 193 -12.70 35.68 79.62
CA HIS A 193 -11.74 36.16 78.62
C HIS A 193 -11.76 35.28 77.37
N ASP A 194 -11.75 33.95 77.52
CA ASP A 194 -11.78 33.05 76.37
C ASP A 194 -13.15 33.07 75.67
N TYR A 195 -14.25 33.24 76.40
CA TYR A 195 -15.57 33.51 75.81
C TYR A 195 -15.58 34.81 74.98
N LYS A 196 -15.05 35.93 75.51
CA LYS A 196 -14.92 37.20 74.75
C LYS A 196 -14.04 37.02 73.50
N LYS A 197 -12.95 36.27 73.62
CA LYS A 197 -12.02 35.98 72.51
C LYS A 197 -12.66 35.10 71.44
N SER A 198 -13.40 34.07 71.84
CA SER A 198 -14.21 33.22 70.96
C SER A 198 -15.27 34.05 70.22
N MET A 199 -15.98 34.93 70.94
CA MET A 199 -16.96 35.86 70.34
C MET A 199 -16.33 36.83 69.32
N MET A 200 -15.12 37.33 69.58
CA MET A 200 -14.35 38.13 68.61
C MET A 200 -13.88 37.32 67.38
N PHE A 201 -13.69 36.01 67.48
CA PHE A 201 -13.41 35.17 66.32
C PHE A 201 -14.69 34.80 65.57
N LEU A 202 -15.81 34.60 66.28
CA LEU A 202 -17.12 34.34 65.69
C LEU A 202 -17.59 35.55 64.86
N SER A 203 -17.57 36.76 65.43
CA SER A 203 -17.92 37.99 64.69
C SER A 203 -17.06 38.21 63.45
N LYS A 204 -15.73 38.00 63.54
CA LYS A 204 -14.84 38.06 62.36
C LYS A 204 -15.13 36.98 61.32
N SER A 205 -15.50 35.78 61.75
CA SER A 205 -15.93 34.69 60.86
C SER A 205 -17.23 35.07 60.13
N GLU A 206 -18.18 35.69 60.84
CA GLU A 206 -19.42 36.21 60.27
C GLU A 206 -19.18 37.39 59.32
N GLU A 207 -18.32 38.35 59.66
CA GLU A 207 -17.89 39.44 58.77
C GLU A 207 -17.30 38.89 57.45
N ILE A 208 -16.39 37.92 57.53
CA ILE A 208 -15.79 37.27 56.36
C ILE A 208 -16.85 36.50 55.57
N LYS A 209 -17.75 35.75 56.22
CA LYS A 209 -18.87 35.04 55.58
C LYS A 209 -19.82 36.00 54.87
N MET A 210 -20.09 37.17 55.45
CA MET A 210 -20.91 38.23 54.84
C MET A 210 -20.19 38.92 53.68
N ALA A 211 -18.86 39.05 53.72
CA ALA A 211 -18.07 39.53 52.57
C ALA A 211 -18.04 38.51 51.42
N VAL A 212 -17.85 37.23 51.71
CA VAL A 212 -17.82 36.13 50.73
C VAL A 212 -19.19 35.90 50.09
N THR A 213 -20.30 36.02 50.85
CA THR A 213 -21.65 35.90 50.27
C THR A 213 -22.00 37.10 49.37
N LYS A 214 -21.56 38.33 49.69
CA LYS A 214 -21.63 39.49 48.77
C LYS A 214 -20.82 39.23 47.49
N LYS A 215 -19.56 38.81 47.64
CA LYS A 215 -18.74 37.96 46.72
C LYS A 215 -19.55 37.15 45.69
N ALA A 216 -20.13 36.08 46.20
CA ALA A 216 -20.85 35.09 45.43
C ALA A 216 -22.09 35.68 44.72
N PHE A 217 -22.82 36.58 45.38
CA PHE A 217 -24.00 37.24 44.79
C PHE A 217 -23.63 38.17 43.62
N GLU A 218 -22.57 38.97 43.75
CA GLU A 218 -22.05 39.78 42.64
C GLU A 218 -21.67 38.91 41.43
N LEU A 219 -20.96 37.80 41.67
CA LEU A 219 -20.57 36.85 40.62
C LEU A 219 -21.78 36.15 39.98
N GLN A 220 -22.80 35.79 40.78
CA GLN A 220 -24.05 35.21 40.29
C GLN A 220 -24.84 36.21 39.41
N CYS A 221 -24.89 37.48 39.81
CA CYS A 221 -25.50 38.54 39.00
C CYS A 221 -24.74 38.74 37.68
N LEU A 222 -23.41 38.80 37.71
CA LEU A 222 -22.58 38.91 36.50
C LEU A 222 -22.73 37.69 35.58
N ALA A 223 -22.82 36.48 36.14
CA ALA A 223 -23.09 35.26 35.38
C ALA A 223 -24.47 35.28 34.70
N ALA A 224 -25.51 35.73 35.42
CA ALA A 224 -26.85 35.90 34.86
C ALA A 224 -26.88 36.95 33.75
N VAL A 225 -26.26 38.11 33.95
CA VAL A 225 -26.12 39.15 32.91
C VAL A 225 -25.40 38.59 31.68
N LYS A 226 -24.24 37.93 31.86
CA LYS A 226 -23.50 37.27 30.77
C LYS A 226 -24.38 36.27 30.01
N PHE A 227 -25.11 35.40 30.73
CA PHE A 227 -26.02 34.43 30.12
C PHE A 227 -27.12 35.10 29.28
N THR A 228 -27.77 36.15 29.80
CA THR A 228 -28.80 36.88 29.02
C THR A 228 -28.23 37.57 27.79
N MET A 229 -26.99 38.07 27.83
CA MET A 229 -26.34 38.67 26.67
C MET A 229 -25.92 37.61 25.65
N THR A 230 -25.31 36.50 26.07
CA THR A 230 -25.00 35.34 25.21
C THR A 230 -26.27 34.80 24.52
N SER A 231 -27.38 34.66 25.26
CA SER A 231 -28.67 34.24 24.70
C SER A 231 -29.23 35.24 23.68
N LYS A 232 -29.15 36.55 23.97
CA LYS A 232 -29.54 37.60 23.00
C LYS A 232 -28.69 37.61 21.74
N ILE A 233 -27.38 37.39 21.87
CA ILE A 233 -26.45 37.31 20.73
C ILE A 233 -26.78 36.09 19.86
N LEU A 234 -26.91 34.90 20.45
CA LEU A 234 -27.29 33.69 19.70
C LEU A 234 -28.67 33.80 19.05
N GLY A 235 -29.63 34.44 19.74
CA GLY A 235 -30.95 34.76 19.19
C GLY A 235 -30.95 35.88 18.15
N LEU A 236 -29.89 36.69 18.03
CA LEU A 236 -29.68 37.63 16.92
C LEU A 236 -29.02 36.93 15.74
N ASP A 237 -27.97 36.15 15.99
CA ASP A 237 -27.25 35.32 15.01
C ASP A 237 -28.19 34.43 14.21
N TYR A 238 -29.02 33.63 14.89
CA TYR A 238 -30.01 32.77 14.25
C TYR A 238 -30.99 33.55 13.33
N ARG A 239 -31.45 34.73 13.78
CA ARG A 239 -32.34 35.59 12.97
C ARG A 239 -31.61 36.20 11.78
N TYR A 240 -30.35 36.57 11.95
CA TYR A 240 -29.49 37.13 10.90
C TYR A 240 -29.15 36.07 9.84
N GLY A 241 -28.75 34.86 10.23
CA GLY A 241 -28.54 33.74 9.30
C GLY A 241 -29.82 33.34 8.56
N LEU A 242 -30.99 33.40 9.23
CA LEU A 242 -32.29 33.20 8.57
C LEU A 242 -32.60 34.33 7.57
N GLN A 243 -32.29 35.58 7.89
CA GLN A 243 -32.42 36.73 6.98
C GLN A 243 -31.45 36.63 5.79
N GLN A 244 -30.21 36.17 5.98
CA GLN A 244 -29.28 35.87 4.89
C GLN A 244 -29.86 34.80 3.95
N LYS A 245 -30.49 33.73 4.47
CA LYS A 245 -31.14 32.69 3.67
C LYS A 245 -32.29 33.24 2.83
N TYR A 246 -33.17 34.07 3.41
CA TYR A 246 -34.22 34.75 2.64
C TYR A 246 -33.63 35.74 1.61
N GLY A 247 -32.55 36.47 1.95
CA GLY A 247 -31.83 37.33 1.03
C GLY A 247 -31.24 36.58 -0.17
N ARG A 248 -30.61 35.42 0.07
CA ARG A 248 -30.12 34.50 -0.99
C ARG A 248 -31.27 34.01 -1.87
N PHE A 249 -32.36 33.55 -1.27
CA PHE A 249 -33.55 33.07 -1.99
C PHE A 249 -34.15 34.13 -2.91
N LEU A 250 -34.41 35.34 -2.39
CA LEU A 250 -34.93 36.47 -3.16
C LEU A 250 -33.93 36.95 -4.23
N TYR A 251 -32.61 36.85 -3.98
CA TYR A 251 -31.59 37.14 -4.97
C TYR A 251 -31.64 36.15 -6.15
N TYR A 252 -31.74 34.84 -5.90
CA TYR A 252 -31.81 33.85 -6.99
C TYR A 252 -33.07 33.99 -7.85
N LEU A 253 -34.21 34.32 -7.25
CA LEU A 253 -35.47 34.59 -7.98
C LEU A 253 -35.46 35.92 -8.76
N SER A 254 -34.61 36.88 -8.38
CA SER A 254 -34.53 38.16 -9.09
C SER A 254 -33.97 38.01 -10.52
N PRO A 255 -34.40 38.84 -11.48
CA PRO A 255 -33.97 38.74 -12.88
C PRO A 255 -32.44 38.83 -13.06
N PRO A 256 -31.83 38.05 -13.97
CA PRO A 256 -30.38 38.10 -14.22
C PRO A 256 -29.85 39.50 -14.56
N SER A 257 -30.64 40.30 -15.27
CA SER A 257 -30.32 41.69 -15.63
C SER A 257 -30.25 42.65 -14.43
N TRP A 258 -30.92 42.34 -13.32
CA TRP A 258 -30.83 43.06 -12.06
C TRP A 258 -29.67 42.51 -11.19
N ARG A 259 -29.51 41.18 -11.14
CA ARG A 259 -28.40 40.52 -10.44
C ARG A 259 -27.02 40.99 -10.91
N LEU A 260 -26.85 41.19 -12.22
CA LEU A 260 -25.63 41.71 -12.83
C LEU A 260 -25.26 43.12 -12.33
N LYS A 261 -26.25 43.97 -12.04
CA LYS A 261 -26.02 45.33 -11.52
C LYS A 261 -25.68 45.33 -10.02
N ASN A 262 -26.30 44.44 -9.26
CA ASN A 262 -26.17 44.36 -7.80
C ASN A 262 -25.20 43.27 -7.32
N ARG A 263 -24.23 42.87 -8.15
CA ARG A 263 -23.28 41.77 -7.86
C ARG A 263 -22.47 41.96 -6.58
N ASN A 264 -22.24 43.20 -6.14
CA ASN A 264 -21.56 43.51 -4.88
C ASN A 264 -22.28 42.87 -3.66
N PHE A 265 -23.62 42.82 -3.65
CA PHE A 265 -24.40 42.16 -2.60
C PHE A 265 -24.23 40.63 -2.62
N ALA A 266 -24.13 40.03 -3.81
CA ALA A 266 -23.85 38.60 -3.95
C ALA A 266 -22.45 38.22 -3.45
N ARG A 267 -21.48 39.13 -3.63
CA ARG A 267 -20.12 38.97 -3.13
C ARG A 267 -20.02 39.14 -1.62
N SER A 268 -20.77 40.06 -1.00
CA SER A 268 -20.75 40.28 0.45
C SER A 268 -21.51 39.21 1.26
N VAL A 269 -22.49 38.52 0.66
CA VAL A 269 -23.29 37.46 1.33
C VAL A 269 -22.81 36.04 0.93
N GLU A 270 -21.58 35.93 0.39
CA GLU A 270 -20.92 34.69 -0.07
C GLU A 270 -21.72 33.85 -1.10
N ILE A 271 -22.69 34.47 -1.78
CA ILE A 271 -23.69 33.76 -2.60
C ILE A 271 -23.03 33.03 -3.79
N GLU A 272 -21.95 33.59 -4.34
CA GLU A 272 -21.21 32.98 -5.45
C GLU A 272 -20.27 31.83 -5.03
N ALA A 273 -20.01 31.65 -3.72
CA ALA A 273 -18.98 30.72 -3.22
C ALA A 273 -19.54 29.47 -2.54
N LYS A 274 -20.69 29.55 -1.85
CA LYS A 274 -21.29 28.44 -1.08
C LYS A 274 -22.55 27.83 -1.72
N GLY A 275 -22.88 28.21 -2.96
CA GLY A 275 -24.03 27.67 -3.68
C GLY A 275 -25.37 27.91 -2.98
N PHE A 276 -26.27 26.93 -3.05
CA PHE A 276 -27.59 26.96 -2.41
C PHE A 276 -27.66 26.10 -1.14
N ASP A 277 -26.52 25.94 -0.45
CA ASP A 277 -26.47 25.14 0.77
C ASP A 277 -27.26 25.83 1.89
N PHE A 278 -28.32 25.15 2.33
CA PHE A 278 -29.14 25.53 3.48
C PHE A 278 -28.45 25.30 4.83
N GLY A 279 -27.15 25.02 4.84
CA GLY A 279 -26.33 24.86 6.04
C GLY A 279 -26.64 25.96 7.06
N ILE A 280 -27.15 25.55 8.22
CA ILE A 280 -26.93 26.29 9.47
C ILE A 280 -25.44 26.08 9.80
N SER A 281 -24.86 26.96 10.62
CA SER A 281 -23.51 26.77 11.19
C SER A 281 -23.27 25.32 11.62
N SER A 282 -22.05 24.81 11.43
CA SER A 282 -21.64 23.49 11.89
C SER A 282 -22.09 23.24 13.33
N GLU A 283 -22.58 22.05 13.65
CA GLU A 283 -23.15 21.72 14.97
C GLU A 283 -22.08 21.75 16.11
N GLU A 284 -20.81 21.97 15.74
CA GLU A 284 -19.63 22.09 16.60
C GLU A 284 -19.23 23.56 16.88
N ASP A 285 -19.90 24.55 16.28
CA ASP A 285 -19.57 25.98 16.40
C ASP A 285 -19.77 26.51 17.84
N THR A 286 -18.70 26.45 18.63
CA THR A 286 -18.65 26.99 19.99
C THR A 286 -18.95 28.50 19.98
N PHE A 287 -19.66 29.03 20.99
CA PHE A 287 -20.08 30.45 21.06
C PHE A 287 -18.97 31.48 20.75
N ASN A 288 -17.72 31.21 21.11
CA ASN A 288 -16.59 32.10 20.79
C ASN A 288 -16.32 32.19 19.27
N VAL A 289 -16.52 31.09 18.54
CA VAL A 289 -16.41 31.04 17.07
C VAL A 289 -17.56 31.86 16.45
N ILE A 290 -18.80 31.64 16.90
CA ILE A 290 -19.97 32.43 16.47
C ILE A 290 -19.74 33.93 16.73
N PHE A 291 -19.19 34.29 17.89
CA PHE A 291 -18.91 35.68 18.24
C PHE A 291 -17.83 36.32 17.35
N GLU A 292 -16.72 35.64 17.09
CA GLU A 292 -15.68 36.15 16.16
C GLU A 292 -16.12 36.06 14.68
N ASN A 293 -17.10 35.23 14.32
CA ASN A 293 -17.76 35.26 13.01
C ASN A 293 -18.59 36.54 12.87
N LEU A 294 -19.55 36.76 13.79
CA LEU A 294 -20.38 37.97 13.84
C LEU A 294 -19.56 39.26 13.84
N LYS A 295 -18.47 39.29 14.62
CA LYS A 295 -17.57 40.44 14.69
C LYS A 295 -16.89 40.70 13.36
N ARG A 296 -16.33 39.68 12.70
CA ARG A 296 -15.76 39.80 11.34
C ARG A 296 -16.80 40.27 10.33
N GLU A 297 -18.04 39.80 10.39
CA GLU A 297 -19.11 40.26 9.49
C GLU A 297 -19.54 41.71 9.75
N CYS A 298 -19.51 42.18 11.00
CA CYS A 298 -19.70 43.60 11.33
C CYS A 298 -18.54 44.46 10.82
N ASP A 299 -17.30 44.05 11.10
CA ASP A 299 -16.07 44.78 10.76
C ASP A 299 -15.85 44.87 9.24
N ASN A 300 -16.32 43.89 8.47
CA ASN A 300 -16.23 43.86 7.00
C ASN A 300 -17.13 44.89 6.28
N GLY A 301 -18.00 45.60 6.99
CA GLY A 301 -18.89 46.61 6.42
C GLY A 301 -20.15 46.02 5.80
N LEU A 302 -21.24 45.98 6.57
CA LEU A 302 -22.53 45.44 6.16
C LEU A 302 -23.12 46.19 4.95
N VAL A 303 -23.08 45.57 3.77
CA VAL A 303 -23.73 46.07 2.55
C VAL A 303 -25.24 46.05 2.74
N GLN A 304 -25.90 47.20 2.58
CA GLN A 304 -27.34 47.32 2.74
C GLN A 304 -28.07 46.38 1.75
N PRO A 305 -29.00 45.53 2.22
CA PRO A 305 -29.71 44.58 1.35
C PRO A 305 -30.69 45.30 0.41
N VAL A 306 -30.26 45.52 -0.83
CA VAL A 306 -31.13 46.05 -1.89
C VAL A 306 -31.99 44.89 -2.41
N LEU A 307 -33.26 44.86 -2.05
CA LEU A 307 -34.22 43.87 -2.54
C LEU A 307 -34.85 44.30 -3.87
N TYR A 308 -35.06 43.34 -4.77
CA TYR A 308 -35.83 43.56 -6.01
C TYR A 308 -37.34 43.59 -5.74
N PHE A 309 -37.82 42.58 -5.01
CA PHE A 309 -39.22 42.43 -4.61
C PHE A 309 -39.57 43.35 -3.44
N LYS A 310 -40.76 43.95 -3.47
CA LYS A 310 -41.26 44.85 -2.40
C LYS A 310 -42.55 44.33 -1.76
N HIS A 311 -43.33 43.52 -2.48
CA HIS A 311 -44.54 42.90 -1.96
C HIS A 311 -44.50 41.38 -2.15
N PRO A 312 -45.19 40.61 -1.30
CA PRO A 312 -45.25 39.15 -1.44
C PRO A 312 -46.05 38.70 -2.68
N LYS A 313 -46.84 39.61 -3.30
CA LYS A 313 -47.54 39.33 -4.56
C LYS A 313 -46.56 39.11 -5.72
N ASP A 314 -45.52 39.95 -5.80
CA ASP A 314 -44.43 39.85 -6.77
C ASP A 314 -43.77 38.45 -6.79
N LEU A 315 -43.79 37.76 -5.63
CA LEU A 315 -43.26 36.41 -5.45
C LEU A 315 -44.25 35.33 -5.92
N LEU A 316 -45.55 35.51 -5.63
CA LEU A 316 -46.61 34.61 -6.08
C LEU A 316 -46.75 34.64 -7.61
N GLU A 317 -46.71 35.81 -8.24
CA GLU A 317 -46.75 35.94 -9.70
C GLU A 317 -45.59 35.19 -10.40
N ILE A 318 -44.42 35.10 -9.75
CA ILE A 318 -43.29 34.27 -10.22
C ILE A 318 -43.55 32.79 -10.00
N PHE A 319 -44.11 32.38 -8.86
CA PHE A 319 -44.47 30.98 -8.62
C PHE A 319 -45.55 30.50 -9.58
N ASP A 320 -46.63 31.26 -9.79
CA ASP A 320 -47.69 30.99 -10.75
C ASP A 320 -47.11 30.87 -12.18
N GLY A 321 -46.16 31.74 -12.54
CA GLY A 321 -45.43 31.68 -13.80
C GLY A 321 -44.54 30.44 -13.94
N ILE A 322 -43.88 30.00 -12.86
CA ILE A 322 -43.10 28.76 -12.82
C ILE A 322 -44.02 27.53 -12.91
N GLU A 323 -45.16 27.52 -12.21
CA GLU A 323 -46.16 26.45 -12.29
C GLU A 323 -46.70 26.34 -13.72
N GLN A 324 -47.07 27.45 -14.36
CA GLN A 324 -47.51 27.46 -15.76
C GLN A 324 -46.42 26.95 -16.72
N GLN A 325 -45.15 27.31 -16.51
CA GLN A 325 -44.03 26.78 -17.30
C GLN A 325 -43.83 25.27 -17.08
N GLN A 326 -43.91 24.79 -15.84
CA GLN A 326 -43.82 23.37 -15.52
C GLN A 326 -45.01 22.58 -16.12
N LEU A 327 -46.24 23.10 -15.99
CA LEU A 327 -47.44 22.51 -16.57
C LEU A 327 -47.37 22.47 -18.11
N HIS A 328 -46.83 23.51 -18.75
CA HIS A 328 -46.57 23.52 -20.19
C HIS A 328 -45.53 22.48 -20.59
N HIS A 329 -44.43 22.37 -19.84
CA HIS A 329 -43.40 21.34 -20.04
C HIS A 329 -43.97 19.91 -19.85
N PHE A 330 -44.72 19.65 -18.78
CA PHE A 330 -45.39 18.36 -18.56
C PHE A 330 -46.40 18.05 -19.68
N THR A 331 -47.14 19.05 -20.16
CA THR A 331 -48.05 18.89 -21.31
C THR A 331 -47.29 18.46 -22.57
N HIS A 332 -46.11 19.03 -22.86
CA HIS A 332 -45.27 18.58 -23.97
C HIS A 332 -44.70 17.18 -23.73
N VAL A 333 -44.21 16.87 -22.54
CA VAL A 333 -43.70 15.52 -22.19
C VAL A 333 -44.79 14.46 -22.37
N VAL A 334 -46.02 14.72 -21.92
CA VAL A 334 -47.17 13.82 -22.07
C VAL A 334 -47.58 13.67 -23.53
N ARG A 335 -47.57 14.76 -24.33
CA ARG A 335 -47.83 14.71 -25.78
C ARG A 335 -46.74 13.94 -26.54
N LEU A 336 -45.47 14.08 -26.15
CA LEU A 336 -44.34 13.40 -26.79
C LEU A 336 -44.18 11.95 -26.34
N ALA A 337 -44.63 11.58 -25.14
CA ALA A 337 -44.57 10.21 -24.61
C ALA A 337 -45.03 9.12 -25.60
N PRO A 338 -46.24 9.17 -26.23
CA PRO A 338 -46.66 8.17 -27.22
C PRO A 338 -45.73 8.13 -28.45
N HIS A 339 -45.22 9.28 -28.92
CA HIS A 339 -44.24 9.31 -30.01
C HIS A 339 -42.91 8.66 -29.61
N THR A 340 -42.42 8.86 -28.37
CA THR A 340 -41.22 8.16 -27.90
C THR A 340 -41.43 6.65 -27.75
N VAL A 341 -42.64 6.21 -27.38
CA VAL A 341 -43.01 4.79 -27.31
C VAL A 341 -43.10 4.18 -28.71
N PHE A 342 -43.71 4.87 -29.67
CA PHE A 342 -43.74 4.46 -31.07
C PHE A 342 -42.33 4.35 -31.66
N LEU A 343 -41.49 5.37 -31.47
CA LEU A 343 -40.09 5.36 -31.92
C LEU A 343 -39.29 4.20 -31.29
N LYS A 344 -39.47 3.94 -29.99
CA LYS A 344 -38.85 2.79 -29.30
C LYS A 344 -39.34 1.44 -29.84
N ARG A 345 -40.59 1.32 -30.31
CA ARG A 345 -41.07 0.11 -31.02
C ARG A 345 -40.45 0.00 -32.42
N GLY A 346 -40.43 1.09 -33.18
CA GLY A 346 -39.80 1.13 -34.52
C GLY A 346 -38.32 0.75 -34.47
N ILE A 347 -37.56 1.28 -33.51
CA ILE A 347 -36.14 0.93 -33.30
C ILE A 347 -35.96 -0.55 -32.95
N LYS A 348 -36.91 -1.19 -32.24
CA LYS A 348 -36.88 -2.65 -32.04
C LYS A 348 -37.11 -3.39 -33.34
N LEU A 349 -38.22 -3.11 -34.04
CA LEU A 349 -38.55 -3.74 -35.33
C LEU A 349 -37.42 -3.61 -36.36
N PHE A 350 -36.77 -2.45 -36.46
CA PHE A 350 -35.61 -2.28 -37.35
C PHE A 350 -34.40 -3.10 -36.91
N LYS A 351 -34.13 -3.25 -35.60
CA LYS A 351 -33.08 -4.16 -35.11
C LYS A 351 -33.41 -5.62 -35.44
N ASP A 352 -34.65 -6.02 -35.23
CA ASP A 352 -35.13 -7.38 -35.49
C ASP A 352 -34.97 -7.72 -36.99
N ILE A 353 -35.40 -6.82 -37.88
CA ILE A 353 -35.18 -6.90 -39.35
C ILE A 353 -33.68 -6.98 -39.68
N ILE A 354 -32.84 -6.09 -39.13
CA ILE A 354 -31.38 -6.12 -39.38
C ILE A 354 -30.76 -7.45 -38.90
N THR A 355 -31.22 -8.04 -37.79
CA THR A 355 -30.74 -9.37 -37.36
C THR A 355 -31.21 -10.50 -38.27
N GLN A 356 -32.40 -10.39 -38.87
CA GLN A 356 -32.89 -11.33 -39.88
C GLN A 356 -32.11 -11.21 -41.20
N ASP A 357 -31.89 -9.99 -41.70
CA ASP A 357 -31.16 -9.74 -42.95
C ASP A 357 -29.70 -10.15 -42.84
N THR A 358 -29.03 -9.85 -41.73
CA THR A 358 -27.64 -10.28 -41.50
C THR A 358 -27.52 -11.80 -41.37
N ALA A 359 -28.49 -12.48 -40.74
CA ALA A 359 -28.56 -13.94 -40.75
C ALA A 359 -28.79 -14.50 -42.17
N GLY A 360 -29.62 -13.84 -42.97
CA GLY A 360 -29.82 -14.15 -44.40
C GLY A 360 -28.54 -14.06 -45.20
N VAL A 361 -27.82 -12.94 -45.11
CA VAL A 361 -26.52 -12.72 -45.77
C VAL A 361 -25.48 -13.76 -45.33
N VAL A 362 -25.38 -14.06 -44.03
CA VAL A 362 -24.46 -15.11 -43.52
C VAL A 362 -24.82 -16.49 -44.06
N ASN A 363 -26.11 -16.81 -44.24
CA ASN A 363 -26.53 -18.08 -44.84
C ASN A 363 -26.23 -18.14 -46.35
N VAL A 364 -26.34 -17.02 -47.07
CA VAL A 364 -25.95 -16.91 -48.48
C VAL A 364 -24.43 -17.04 -48.66
N ILE A 365 -23.62 -16.41 -47.79
CA ILE A 365 -22.16 -16.58 -47.78
C ILE A 365 -21.80 -18.06 -47.55
N LYS A 366 -22.38 -18.72 -46.54
CA LYS A 366 -22.19 -20.15 -46.26
C LYS A 366 -22.67 -21.08 -47.38
N HIS A 367 -23.57 -20.63 -48.26
CA HIS A 367 -23.96 -21.36 -49.45
C HIS A 367 -22.89 -21.22 -50.55
N PHE A 368 -22.40 -19.99 -50.80
CA PHE A 368 -21.32 -19.77 -51.75
C PHE A 368 -19.99 -20.42 -51.33
N GLU A 369 -19.63 -20.42 -50.04
CA GLU A 369 -18.48 -21.17 -49.51
C GLU A 369 -18.54 -22.66 -49.88
N LYS A 370 -19.71 -23.29 -49.70
CA LYS A 370 -19.92 -24.71 -50.06
C LYS A 370 -19.88 -24.95 -51.57
N LEU A 371 -20.44 -24.04 -52.37
CA LEU A 371 -20.36 -24.13 -53.83
C LEU A 371 -18.93 -23.95 -54.34
N LEU A 372 -18.16 -23.06 -53.73
CA LEU A 372 -16.76 -22.79 -54.04
C LEU A 372 -15.90 -24.02 -53.75
N LEU A 373 -15.99 -24.58 -52.54
CA LEU A 373 -15.30 -25.83 -52.18
C LEU A 373 -15.65 -26.99 -53.13
N PHE A 374 -16.93 -27.17 -53.47
CA PHE A 374 -17.36 -28.17 -54.45
C PHE A 374 -16.77 -27.91 -55.85
N CYS A 375 -16.65 -26.65 -56.26
CA CYS A 375 -16.02 -26.28 -57.53
C CYS A 375 -14.49 -26.51 -57.51
N GLU A 376 -13.81 -26.24 -56.40
CA GLU A 376 -12.39 -26.52 -56.22
C GLU A 376 -12.10 -28.03 -56.22
N GLU A 377 -12.87 -28.83 -55.48
CA GLU A 377 -12.78 -30.29 -55.50
C GLU A 377 -13.01 -30.83 -56.92
N LYS A 378 -14.06 -30.35 -57.60
CA LYS A 378 -14.37 -30.74 -58.99
C LYS A 378 -13.28 -30.31 -59.96
N SER A 379 -12.68 -29.14 -59.77
CA SER A 379 -11.54 -28.65 -60.55
C SER A 379 -10.33 -29.57 -60.38
N SER A 380 -9.94 -29.87 -59.14
CA SER A 380 -8.83 -30.79 -58.84
C SER A 380 -9.08 -32.21 -59.37
N GLN A 381 -10.33 -32.69 -59.34
CA GLN A 381 -10.70 -33.97 -59.97
C GLN A 381 -10.60 -33.93 -61.50
N LEU A 382 -10.98 -32.82 -62.15
CA LEU A 382 -10.89 -32.65 -63.60
C LEU A 382 -9.44 -32.49 -64.05
N GLU A 383 -8.62 -31.73 -63.31
CA GLU A 383 -7.18 -31.58 -63.51
C GLU A 383 -6.46 -32.94 -63.43
N LYS A 384 -6.71 -33.72 -62.36
CA LYS A 384 -6.16 -35.08 -62.22
C LYS A 384 -6.59 -36.02 -63.35
N LYS A 385 -7.82 -35.88 -63.86
CA LYS A 385 -8.30 -36.63 -65.03
C LYS A 385 -7.64 -36.14 -66.33
N PHE A 386 -7.46 -34.84 -66.49
CA PHE A 386 -6.80 -34.24 -67.65
C PHE A 386 -5.34 -34.68 -67.75
N PHE A 387 -4.55 -34.54 -66.70
CA PHE A 387 -3.15 -35.02 -66.70
C PHE A 387 -3.04 -36.54 -66.88
N LYS A 388 -4.01 -37.33 -66.38
CA LYS A 388 -4.06 -38.78 -66.65
C LYS A 388 -4.35 -39.11 -68.12
N ILE A 389 -5.16 -38.30 -68.81
CA ILE A 389 -5.44 -38.46 -70.25
C ILE A 389 -4.24 -37.97 -71.07
N LEU A 390 -3.63 -36.85 -70.68
CA LEU A 390 -2.48 -36.25 -71.35
C LEU A 390 -1.25 -37.17 -71.29
N ASN A 391 -0.85 -37.58 -70.09
CA ASN A 391 0.39 -38.33 -69.85
C ASN A 391 0.25 -39.84 -70.09
N GLY A 392 -0.98 -40.35 -70.22
CA GLY A 392 -1.28 -41.69 -70.70
C GLY A 392 -1.72 -41.64 -72.16
N LEU A 393 -3.01 -41.86 -72.40
CA LEU A 393 -3.60 -42.06 -73.74
C LEU A 393 -3.13 -41.10 -74.83
N PHE A 394 -2.97 -39.79 -74.57
CA PHE A 394 -2.52 -38.85 -75.60
C PHE A 394 -1.01 -38.96 -75.86
N TYR A 395 -0.18 -39.05 -74.82
CA TYR A 395 1.25 -39.30 -74.97
C TYR A 395 1.50 -40.65 -75.65
N ASP A 396 0.83 -41.72 -75.22
CA ASP A 396 0.97 -43.06 -75.79
C ASP A 396 0.49 -43.16 -77.25
N SER A 397 -0.52 -42.38 -77.66
CA SER A 397 -1.11 -42.46 -79.00
C SER A 397 -0.58 -41.44 -80.01
N VAL A 398 0.00 -40.32 -79.54
CA VAL A 398 0.41 -39.18 -80.40
C VAL A 398 1.83 -38.72 -80.07
N GLY A 399 2.19 -38.64 -78.79
CA GLY A 399 3.54 -38.26 -78.35
C GLY A 399 4.58 -39.39 -78.48
N ALA A 400 4.13 -40.64 -78.64
CA ALA A 400 5.00 -41.81 -78.65
C ALA A 400 6.03 -41.73 -79.79
N PRO A 401 7.31 -42.06 -79.51
CA PRO A 401 8.40 -41.86 -80.47
C PRO A 401 8.23 -42.71 -81.74
N GLU A 402 7.45 -43.78 -81.71
CA GLU A 402 7.13 -44.60 -82.88
C GLU A 402 6.13 -43.91 -83.82
N VAL A 403 5.11 -43.24 -83.26
CA VAL A 403 4.11 -42.47 -84.03
C VAL A 403 4.76 -41.23 -84.64
N LEU A 404 5.63 -40.53 -83.89
CA LEU A 404 6.42 -39.41 -84.40
C LEU A 404 7.36 -39.83 -85.53
N LYS A 405 8.06 -40.97 -85.40
CA LYS A 405 8.88 -41.56 -86.49
C LYS A 405 8.03 -41.91 -87.71
N LEU A 406 6.86 -42.53 -87.52
CA LEU A 406 5.96 -42.86 -88.62
C LEU A 406 5.48 -41.62 -89.37
N GLN A 407 5.09 -40.55 -88.65
CA GLN A 407 4.75 -39.26 -89.26
C GLN A 407 5.92 -38.69 -90.05
N MET A 408 7.11 -38.61 -89.46
CA MET A 408 8.32 -38.11 -90.12
C MET A 408 8.67 -38.90 -91.39
N HIS A 409 8.53 -40.22 -91.37
CA HIS A 409 8.75 -41.07 -92.54
C HIS A 409 7.68 -40.88 -93.63
N LEU A 410 6.40 -40.72 -93.26
CA LEU A 410 5.31 -40.44 -94.20
C LEU A 410 5.46 -39.04 -94.83
N GLU A 411 5.79 -38.02 -94.06
CA GLU A 411 6.08 -36.67 -94.56
C GLU A 411 7.28 -36.67 -95.53
N PHE A 412 8.35 -37.40 -95.20
CA PHE A 412 9.52 -37.56 -96.09
C PHE A 412 9.17 -38.29 -97.40
N CYS A 413 8.36 -39.35 -97.33
CA CYS A 413 7.87 -40.05 -98.52
C CYS A 413 6.96 -39.15 -99.37
N TYR A 414 6.02 -38.44 -98.75
CA TYR A 414 5.14 -37.49 -99.43
C TYR A 414 5.94 -36.39 -100.12
N ALA A 415 6.90 -35.77 -99.42
CA ALA A 415 7.77 -34.75 -99.96
C ALA A 415 8.65 -35.26 -101.13
N LYS A 416 9.02 -36.54 -101.16
CA LYS A 416 9.71 -37.13 -102.33
C LYS A 416 8.80 -37.41 -103.52
N VAL A 417 7.55 -37.82 -103.29
CA VAL A 417 6.59 -38.14 -104.36
C VAL A 417 6.00 -36.87 -104.99
N HIS A 418 5.59 -35.90 -104.17
CA HIS A 418 4.93 -34.66 -104.60
C HIS A 418 5.89 -33.48 -104.80
N LYS A 419 7.12 -33.53 -104.27
CA LYS A 419 8.11 -32.43 -104.22
C LYS A 419 7.70 -31.23 -103.35
N GLU A 420 6.56 -31.32 -102.67
CA GLU A 420 6.01 -30.30 -101.77
C GLU A 420 5.94 -30.84 -100.34
N LYS A 421 6.13 -29.98 -99.33
CA LYS A 421 5.87 -30.36 -97.93
C LYS A 421 4.36 -30.42 -97.70
N PRO A 422 3.83 -31.45 -97.00
CA PRO A 422 2.40 -31.56 -96.73
C PRO A 422 1.96 -30.53 -95.68
N MET A 423 1.54 -29.35 -96.11
CA MET A 423 0.97 -28.35 -95.20
C MET A 423 -0.44 -28.80 -94.78
N ASN A 424 -0.66 -28.93 -93.46
CA ASN A 424 -1.96 -29.19 -92.83
C ASN A 424 -2.61 -30.57 -93.08
N LEU A 425 -1.90 -31.55 -93.65
CA LEU A 425 -2.36 -32.95 -93.72
C LEU A 425 -1.89 -33.74 -92.49
N GLY A 426 -2.83 -34.29 -91.71
CA GLY A 426 -2.50 -35.22 -90.62
C GLY A 426 -2.04 -36.59 -91.13
N ILE A 427 -1.45 -37.42 -90.25
CA ILE A 427 -0.79 -38.71 -90.55
C ILE A 427 -1.63 -39.62 -91.47
N LEU A 428 -2.93 -39.77 -91.18
CA LEU A 428 -3.83 -40.60 -91.99
C LEU A 428 -4.08 -40.00 -93.39
N GLY A 429 -4.04 -38.68 -93.53
CA GLY A 429 -4.18 -37.97 -94.80
C GLY A 429 -2.92 -38.09 -95.67
N THR A 430 -1.73 -37.92 -95.09
CA THR A 430 -0.46 -38.12 -95.82
C THR A 430 -0.28 -39.58 -96.24
N ALA A 431 -0.68 -40.54 -95.40
CA ALA A 431 -0.71 -41.96 -95.75
C ALA A 431 -1.67 -42.26 -96.91
N LYS A 432 -2.93 -41.77 -96.84
CA LYS A 432 -3.91 -41.99 -97.91
C LYS A 432 -3.54 -41.32 -99.23
N ALA A 433 -2.98 -40.12 -99.21
CA ALA A 433 -2.54 -39.47 -100.45
C ALA A 433 -1.37 -40.23 -101.10
N LEU A 434 -0.45 -40.79 -100.30
CA LEU A 434 0.60 -41.71 -100.78
C LEU A 434 0.01 -43.02 -101.33
N GLU A 435 -1.00 -43.58 -100.67
CA GLU A 435 -1.71 -44.80 -101.12
C GLU A 435 -2.47 -44.56 -102.43
N GLU A 436 -3.22 -43.47 -102.55
CA GLU A 436 -3.93 -43.07 -103.78
C GLU A 436 -2.95 -42.84 -104.93
N CYS A 437 -1.83 -42.15 -104.70
CA CYS A 437 -0.75 -42.02 -105.69
C CYS A 437 -0.14 -43.37 -106.08
N TYR A 438 0.12 -44.27 -105.12
CA TYR A 438 0.62 -45.61 -105.40
C TYR A 438 -0.38 -46.43 -106.23
N MET A 439 -1.67 -46.40 -105.87
CA MET A 439 -2.75 -47.05 -106.60
C MET A 439 -2.90 -46.47 -108.02
N ASP A 440 -2.75 -45.17 -108.20
CA ASP A 440 -2.79 -44.53 -109.52
C ASP A 440 -1.54 -44.84 -110.37
N TYR A 441 -0.35 -44.94 -109.77
CA TYR A 441 0.81 -45.50 -110.46
C TYR A 441 0.60 -46.98 -110.84
N SER A 442 -0.02 -47.78 -109.97
CA SER A 442 -0.37 -49.19 -110.25
C SER A 442 -1.36 -49.30 -111.43
N LYS A 443 -2.50 -48.60 -111.36
CA LYS A 443 -3.49 -48.52 -112.47
C LYS A 443 -2.84 -48.06 -113.78
N ARG A 444 -1.93 -47.08 -113.73
CA ARG A 444 -1.18 -46.63 -114.90
C ARG A 444 -0.29 -47.74 -115.46
N MET A 445 0.41 -48.51 -114.61
CA MET A 445 1.19 -49.67 -115.04
C MET A 445 0.32 -50.79 -115.62
N GLU A 446 -0.82 -51.11 -115.00
CA GLU A 446 -1.77 -52.11 -115.50
C GLU A 446 -2.41 -51.69 -116.83
N SER A 447 -2.63 -50.40 -117.05
CA SER A 447 -3.12 -49.85 -118.32
C SER A 447 -2.11 -49.94 -119.48
N VAL A 448 -0.85 -50.33 -119.22
CA VAL A 448 0.16 -50.52 -120.27
C VAL A 448 -0.09 -51.85 -120.99
N THR A 449 -0.99 -51.82 -121.97
CA THR A 449 -1.28 -52.97 -122.84
C THR A 449 -0.02 -53.51 -123.51
N ALA A 450 -0.02 -54.81 -123.83
CA ALA A 450 1.09 -55.46 -124.52
C ALA A 450 1.42 -54.83 -125.89
N GLU A 451 0.51 -54.05 -126.47
CA GLU A 451 0.76 -53.27 -127.69
C GLU A 451 1.57 -52.00 -127.42
N ASN A 452 1.27 -51.27 -126.34
CA ASN A 452 2.10 -50.16 -125.88
C ASN A 452 3.51 -50.62 -125.52
N ILE A 453 3.65 -51.80 -124.89
CA ILE A 453 4.97 -52.42 -124.66
C ILE A 453 5.68 -52.76 -125.98
N LYS A 454 4.97 -53.32 -126.98
CA LYS A 454 5.55 -53.59 -128.32
C LYS A 454 5.94 -52.31 -129.07
N ILE A 455 5.19 -51.22 -128.92
CA ILE A 455 5.52 -49.90 -129.51
C ILE A 455 6.76 -49.32 -128.83
N ALA A 456 6.79 -49.30 -127.49
CA ALA A 456 7.95 -48.86 -126.72
C ALA A 456 9.21 -49.70 -127.03
N LEU A 457 9.08 -51.03 -127.14
CA LEU A 457 10.17 -51.91 -127.55
C LEU A 457 10.60 -51.65 -129.00
N LYS A 458 9.68 -51.40 -129.94
CA LYS A 458 10.03 -50.99 -131.32
C LYS A 458 10.79 -49.67 -131.32
N GLN A 459 10.33 -48.65 -130.59
CA GLN A 459 11.02 -47.37 -130.46
C GLN A 459 12.39 -47.52 -129.79
N PHE A 460 12.50 -48.36 -128.76
CA PHE A 460 13.77 -48.65 -128.09
C PHE A 460 14.74 -49.36 -129.04
N ILE A 461 14.30 -50.41 -129.74
CA ILE A 461 15.07 -51.13 -130.77
C ILE A 461 15.45 -50.19 -131.93
N GLU A 462 14.60 -49.24 -132.32
CA GLU A 462 14.96 -48.20 -133.27
C GLU A 462 15.99 -47.21 -132.72
N SER A 463 15.87 -46.79 -131.46
CA SER A 463 16.86 -45.91 -130.82
C SER A 463 18.22 -46.60 -130.71
N GLU A 464 18.25 -47.89 -130.35
CA GLU A 464 19.42 -48.76 -130.37
C GLU A 464 19.96 -48.92 -131.79
N ARG A 465 19.12 -49.17 -132.79
CA ARG A 465 19.55 -49.21 -134.21
C ARG A 465 20.09 -47.86 -134.69
N ARG A 466 19.59 -46.73 -134.20
CA ARG A 466 20.11 -45.38 -134.51
C ARG A 466 21.46 -45.15 -133.82
N LYS A 467 21.61 -45.52 -132.53
CA LYS A 467 22.91 -45.54 -131.82
C LYS A 467 23.92 -46.45 -132.52
N PHE A 468 23.54 -47.67 -132.88
CA PHE A 468 24.38 -48.66 -133.55
C PHE A 468 24.76 -48.24 -134.98
N LYS A 469 23.87 -47.53 -135.71
CA LYS A 469 24.24 -46.88 -136.97
C LYS A 469 25.26 -45.76 -136.74
N ARG A 470 25.06 -44.90 -135.74
CA ARG A 470 26.02 -43.84 -135.37
C ARG A 470 27.38 -44.42 -134.97
N SER A 471 27.43 -45.43 -134.09
CA SER A 471 28.69 -46.06 -133.70
C SER A 471 29.35 -46.82 -134.85
N LYS A 472 28.60 -47.39 -135.80
CA LYS A 472 29.15 -48.01 -137.02
C LYS A 472 29.67 -46.99 -138.04
N VAL A 473 29.16 -45.76 -138.04
CA VAL A 473 29.73 -44.62 -138.80
C VAL A 473 30.99 -44.11 -138.11
N ALA A 474 30.93 -43.82 -136.81
CA ALA A 474 32.09 -43.41 -136.01
C ALA A 474 33.23 -44.45 -136.04
N ALA A 475 32.92 -45.75 -136.06
CA ALA A 475 33.93 -46.80 -136.22
C ALA A 475 34.57 -46.82 -137.62
N ARG A 476 33.85 -46.42 -138.69
CA ARG A 476 34.45 -46.24 -140.02
C ARG A 476 35.32 -44.99 -140.08
N GLU A 477 34.88 -43.92 -139.44
CA GLU A 477 35.64 -42.66 -139.31
C GLU A 477 36.93 -42.90 -138.49
N LEU A 478 36.86 -43.63 -137.38
CA LEU A 478 38.02 -44.12 -136.62
C LEU A 478 38.92 -45.01 -137.47
N CYS A 479 38.41 -46.02 -138.16
CA CYS A 479 39.24 -46.86 -139.04
C CYS A 479 39.84 -46.11 -140.24
N LEU A 480 39.30 -44.95 -140.64
CA LEU A 480 39.92 -44.04 -141.61
C LEU A 480 40.98 -43.16 -140.94
N PHE A 481 40.73 -42.66 -139.73
CA PHE A 481 41.71 -41.96 -138.90
C PHE A 481 42.94 -42.83 -138.62
N GLU A 482 42.76 -44.06 -138.12
CA GLU A 482 43.83 -45.04 -137.91
C GLU A 482 44.61 -45.36 -139.21
N ARG A 483 43.97 -45.22 -140.38
CA ARG A 483 44.60 -45.46 -141.69
C ARG A 483 45.42 -44.25 -142.13
N LEU A 484 44.94 -43.04 -141.88
CA LEU A 484 45.67 -41.79 -142.07
C LEU A 484 46.85 -41.68 -141.09
N GLU A 485 46.64 -42.02 -139.83
CA GLU A 485 47.64 -42.12 -138.79
C GLU A 485 48.73 -43.13 -139.17
N ARG A 486 48.36 -44.37 -139.54
CA ARG A 486 49.33 -45.36 -140.03
C ARG A 486 50.02 -44.93 -141.33
N ALA A 487 49.34 -44.23 -142.23
CA ALA A 487 49.97 -43.69 -143.44
C ALA A 487 50.98 -42.57 -143.12
N LEU A 488 50.66 -41.67 -142.17
CA LEU A 488 51.58 -40.64 -141.68
C LEU A 488 52.79 -41.26 -140.96
N LEU A 489 52.57 -42.21 -140.05
CA LEU A 489 53.63 -42.92 -139.34
C LEU A 489 54.52 -43.71 -140.29
N CYS A 490 53.98 -44.31 -141.36
CA CYS A 490 54.77 -44.93 -142.42
C CYS A 490 55.49 -43.91 -143.32
N ALA A 491 54.91 -42.74 -143.59
CA ALA A 491 55.55 -41.69 -144.40
C ALA A 491 56.73 -41.01 -143.68
N TYR A 492 56.73 -40.99 -142.34
CA TYR A 492 57.84 -40.52 -141.51
C TYR A 492 58.87 -41.61 -141.15
N ALA A 493 58.63 -42.87 -141.50
CA ALA A 493 59.54 -43.98 -141.20
C ALA A 493 60.50 -44.26 -142.37
N PRO A 494 61.83 -44.28 -142.17
CA PRO A 494 62.78 -44.64 -143.22
C PRO A 494 62.65 -46.11 -143.62
N MET A 495 62.91 -46.42 -144.90
CA MET A 495 62.70 -47.75 -145.47
C MET A 495 63.61 -48.81 -144.84
N ALA A 496 63.05 -49.68 -144.01
CA ALA A 496 63.71 -50.92 -143.60
C ALA A 496 63.85 -51.88 -144.79
N THR A 497 65.01 -52.54 -144.91
CA THR A 497 65.25 -53.54 -145.97
C THR A 497 64.37 -54.78 -145.79
N LYS A 498 63.98 -55.38 -146.91
CA LYS A 498 63.10 -56.55 -146.96
C LYS A 498 63.78 -57.77 -146.34
N ASP A 499 63.04 -58.50 -145.53
CA ASP A 499 62.92 -59.96 -145.66
C ASP A 499 61.60 -60.42 -145.03
N SER A 500 60.91 -61.37 -145.69
CA SER A 500 59.54 -61.75 -145.35
C SER A 500 59.33 -63.26 -145.22
N PRO A 501 59.01 -63.79 -144.03
CA PRO A 501 58.61 -65.18 -143.88
C PRO A 501 57.13 -65.42 -144.23
N ILE A 502 56.87 -66.59 -144.79
CA ILE A 502 55.59 -67.06 -145.36
C ILE A 502 54.47 -67.17 -144.32
N VAL A 503 53.24 -66.81 -144.71
CA VAL A 503 52.03 -66.92 -143.88
C VAL A 503 51.61 -68.37 -143.68
N TYR A 504 51.60 -68.84 -142.44
CA TYR A 504 50.91 -70.07 -142.04
C TYR A 504 49.42 -69.83 -141.81
N GLN A 505 48.56 -70.66 -142.41
CA GLN A 505 47.12 -70.63 -142.18
C GLN A 505 46.76 -71.37 -140.88
N ALA A 506 46.02 -70.73 -139.97
CA ALA A 506 45.46 -71.35 -138.78
C ALA A 506 43.91 -71.40 -138.86
N LYS A 507 43.34 -72.60 -138.75
CA LYS A 507 41.88 -72.82 -138.81
C LYS A 507 41.23 -72.72 -137.43
N VAL A 508 40.12 -71.98 -137.38
CA VAL A 508 38.88 -72.23 -136.59
C VAL A 508 38.98 -73.09 -135.32
N LYS A 509 38.57 -72.54 -134.17
CA LYS A 509 37.71 -73.26 -133.20
C LYS A 509 36.99 -72.34 -132.19
N ARG A 510 35.70 -72.59 -131.99
CA ARG A 510 34.90 -72.09 -130.85
C ARG A 510 35.32 -72.81 -129.57
N ARG A 511 35.27 -72.14 -128.41
CA ARG A 511 35.03 -72.79 -127.10
C ARG A 511 34.15 -71.90 -126.21
N LEU A 512 33.24 -72.54 -125.47
CA LEU A 512 32.58 -71.96 -124.29
C LEU A 512 33.47 -72.17 -123.06
N GLN A 513 33.27 -71.40 -121.99
CA GLN A 513 33.25 -71.96 -120.62
C GLN A 513 32.58 -71.06 -119.57
N LYS A 514 32.27 -71.67 -118.42
CA LYS A 514 31.59 -71.10 -117.23
C LYS A 514 32.60 -70.44 -116.26
N LYS A 515 32.13 -69.66 -115.28
CA LYS A 515 32.50 -69.79 -113.84
C LYS A 515 31.64 -68.91 -112.89
N THR A 516 31.86 -69.06 -111.59
CA THR A 516 31.03 -68.59 -110.43
C THR A 516 31.94 -67.86 -109.37
N PRO A 517 31.69 -67.82 -108.02
CA PRO A 517 30.84 -66.84 -107.30
C PRO A 517 31.42 -66.19 -105.98
N ARG A 518 30.71 -65.19 -105.40
CA ARG A 518 30.76 -64.72 -103.96
C ARG A 518 32.10 -64.06 -103.48
N PRO A 519 32.29 -63.52 -102.22
CA PRO A 519 31.51 -63.54 -100.96
C PRO A 519 31.29 -62.15 -100.24
N LYS A 520 31.38 -62.06 -98.88
CA LYS A 520 31.03 -60.94 -97.96
C LYS A 520 32.17 -60.56 -96.97
N THR A 521 32.18 -59.32 -96.43
CA THR A 521 32.98 -58.77 -95.28
C THR A 521 32.48 -57.33 -94.96
N THR A 522 32.60 -56.64 -93.80
CA THR A 522 32.77 -56.93 -92.33
C THR A 522 32.27 -55.71 -91.49
N ILE A 523 32.49 -55.66 -90.16
CA ILE A 523 32.27 -54.51 -89.23
C ILE A 523 33.63 -53.95 -88.76
N THR A 524 33.73 -52.64 -88.43
CA THR A 524 34.78 -52.07 -87.55
C THR A 524 34.24 -50.88 -86.72
N GLU A 525 34.56 -50.87 -85.43
CA GLU A 525 34.48 -49.70 -84.54
C GLU A 525 35.79 -48.90 -84.61
N ASN A 526 35.79 -47.62 -84.22
CA ASN A 526 36.95 -46.94 -83.63
C ASN A 526 36.57 -45.58 -83.02
N THR A 527 37.30 -45.18 -81.98
CA THR A 527 37.18 -43.87 -81.32
C THR A 527 38.16 -42.85 -81.90
N GLN A 528 37.75 -41.58 -82.01
CA GLN A 528 38.56 -40.40 -81.67
C GLN A 528 37.79 -39.08 -81.89
N ILE A 529 37.95 -38.16 -80.93
CA ILE A 529 37.90 -36.68 -81.03
C ILE A 529 36.72 -36.09 -81.82
N LEU A 530 35.80 -35.42 -81.10
CA LEU A 530 34.72 -34.64 -81.72
C LEU A 530 35.26 -33.57 -82.67
N THR A 531 34.58 -33.42 -83.81
CA THR A 531 34.89 -32.41 -84.82
C THR A 531 34.30 -31.05 -84.44
N GLU A 532 34.86 -29.96 -84.97
CA GLU A 532 34.42 -28.58 -84.66
C GLU A 532 32.92 -28.38 -84.92
N SER A 533 32.40 -29.01 -85.98
CA SER A 533 30.96 -29.02 -86.33
C SER A 533 30.06 -29.69 -85.29
N GLU A 534 30.57 -30.59 -84.46
CA GLU A 534 29.80 -31.24 -83.38
C GLU A 534 29.82 -30.40 -82.10
N ILE A 535 30.87 -29.58 -81.91
CA ILE A 535 30.95 -28.58 -80.82
C ILE A 535 29.99 -27.42 -81.10
N GLU A 536 29.94 -26.92 -82.34
CA GLU A 536 28.93 -25.94 -82.76
C GLU A 536 27.49 -26.48 -82.56
N TYR A 537 27.25 -27.77 -82.85
CA TYR A 537 25.93 -28.37 -82.70
C TYR A 537 25.48 -28.52 -81.23
N LEU A 538 26.42 -28.64 -80.28
CA LEU A 538 26.11 -28.63 -78.85
C LEU A 538 25.82 -27.21 -78.36
N LEU A 539 26.66 -26.23 -78.74
CA LEU A 539 26.46 -24.80 -78.42
C LEU A 539 25.12 -24.24 -78.93
N LEU A 540 24.57 -24.79 -80.01
CA LEU A 540 23.30 -24.31 -80.59
C LEU A 540 22.04 -24.76 -79.82
N PHE A 541 22.15 -25.71 -78.89
CA PHE A 541 20.99 -26.33 -78.23
C PHE A 541 21.02 -26.39 -76.69
N THR A 542 22.09 -25.93 -76.02
CA THR A 542 22.11 -25.71 -74.56
C THR A 542 22.82 -24.41 -74.16
N ASP A 543 22.23 -23.65 -73.23
CA ASP A 543 22.81 -22.42 -72.66
C ASP A 543 23.95 -22.76 -71.67
N TRP A 544 25.12 -23.15 -72.19
CA TRP A 544 26.28 -23.57 -71.39
C TRP A 544 27.38 -22.50 -71.35
N THR A 545 27.93 -22.22 -70.15
CA THR A 545 28.99 -21.21 -69.94
C THR A 545 30.40 -21.79 -69.98
N GLU A 546 31.34 -21.02 -70.56
CA GLU A 546 32.70 -21.38 -71.03
C GLU A 546 33.74 -21.95 -70.02
N LYS A 547 33.36 -22.57 -68.90
CA LYS A 547 34.30 -22.90 -67.79
C LYS A 547 34.30 -24.32 -67.24
N GLU A 548 33.53 -25.25 -67.80
CA GLU A 548 33.54 -26.66 -67.40
C GLU A 548 33.71 -27.57 -68.63
N ASP A 549 34.51 -28.63 -68.48
CA ASP A 549 34.86 -29.57 -69.55
C ASP A 549 33.84 -30.72 -69.61
N PRO A 550 33.05 -30.84 -70.71
CA PRO A 550 31.91 -31.78 -70.76
C PRO A 550 32.32 -33.26 -70.75
N ALA A 551 33.60 -33.60 -70.96
CA ALA A 551 34.09 -34.98 -70.96
C ALA A 551 33.81 -35.74 -69.65
N LEU A 552 33.69 -35.05 -68.51
CA LEU A 552 33.44 -35.65 -67.19
C LEU A 552 32.06 -36.29 -67.06
N PHE A 553 31.03 -35.77 -67.73
CA PHE A 553 29.66 -36.25 -67.55
C PHE A 553 29.35 -37.54 -68.32
N LEU A 554 30.05 -37.80 -69.43
CA LEU A 554 29.87 -39.00 -70.26
C LEU A 554 30.41 -40.29 -69.63
N GLN A 555 31.22 -40.20 -68.56
CA GLN A 555 31.72 -41.37 -67.83
C GLN A 555 30.75 -41.90 -66.76
N SER A 556 29.67 -41.17 -66.45
CA SER A 556 28.76 -41.48 -65.33
C SER A 556 27.74 -42.60 -65.59
N LEU A 557 27.64 -43.11 -66.83
CA LEU A 557 26.58 -44.04 -67.26
C LEU A 557 26.98 -45.54 -67.31
N SER A 558 28.18 -45.90 -66.85
CA SER A 558 28.68 -47.30 -66.87
C SER A 558 28.67 -48.00 -65.49
N MET A 559 27.97 -47.47 -64.49
CA MET A 559 27.98 -47.96 -63.11
C MET A 559 26.59 -47.99 -62.42
N VAL A 560 25.57 -48.53 -63.10
CA VAL A 560 24.37 -49.06 -62.42
C VAL A 560 23.97 -50.39 -63.07
N ASP A 561 24.61 -51.48 -62.64
CA ASP A 561 24.18 -52.84 -63.02
C ASP A 561 24.58 -53.88 -61.94
N LYS A 562 23.89 -53.81 -60.78
CA LYS A 562 23.76 -54.88 -59.77
C LYS A 562 22.76 -54.54 -58.67
N ASN A 563 22.24 -55.60 -58.05
CA ASN A 563 21.34 -55.60 -56.88
C ASN A 563 22.02 -55.03 -55.62
#